data_AF-A0A924DIG7-F1
#
_entry.id   AF-A0A924DIG7-F1
#
_cell.length_a   1.000
_cell.length_b   1.000
_cell.length_c   1.000
_cell.angle_alpha   90.00
_cell.angle_beta   90.00
_cell.angle_gamma   90.00
#
_symmetry.space_group_name_H-M   'P 1'
#
loop_
_entity.id
_entity.type
_entity.pdbx_description
1 polymer ?
#
loop_
_entity_poly.entity_id
_entity_poly.type
_entity_poly.pdbx_seq_one_letter_code
_entity_poly.pdbx_strand_id
1 'polypeptide(L)'
;MKTVLLLSKGNASVKKAASFITSFFFLSAVFAGVIVTPAATITAISADKAANAALPAFTKLDDIVIKEARTNDFASSNGSFRTLILTAPVGWIFRPASAQLFYDNRGDVRIASMIVDGSTVAIRLGVTGTRNLDDITIKGLEVQALDGSFINCPGKIYRSSVNPGTARFNGIKLSAVTDGSGGTAFATLNQTSGSVTKLVFSTKPGQAVAGTILDQQPVLLIQDQFGNATTNGLRPVQHVKIKLASGTGSLTGTVVFNIGTAGGNGVVVCDNLQLNTPGIKKLIATSGDLTFAVTNEFSVIEDETSTLVDDENVDWICRL
;
A
#
# COMPACT_ATOMS: atom_id res chain seq x y z
N MET A 1 5.44 42.48 42.03
CA MET A 1 6.31 43.00 40.94
C MET A 1 5.70 42.58 39.62
N LYS A 2 5.14 43.53 38.86
CA LYS A 2 4.44 43.33 37.59
C LYS A 2 5.47 43.14 36.47
N THR A 3 5.45 42.02 35.76
CA THR A 3 6.23 41.82 34.53
C THR A 3 5.39 42.30 33.35
N VAL A 4 5.86 43.36 32.71
CA VAL A 4 5.25 44.01 31.54
C VAL A 4 5.59 43.19 30.29
N LEU A 5 4.54 42.75 29.58
CA LEU A 5 4.64 42.06 28.29
C LEU A 5 4.74 43.12 27.17
N LEU A 6 5.90 43.28 26.55
CA LEU A 6 6.07 44.11 25.36
C LEU A 6 5.83 43.27 24.10
N LEU A 7 4.72 43.51 23.42
CA LEU A 7 4.43 43.02 22.07
C LEU A 7 5.07 43.96 21.05
N SER A 8 6.08 43.50 20.31
CA SER A 8 6.51 44.18 19.07
C SER A 8 5.83 43.53 17.87
N LYS A 9 4.96 44.28 17.19
CA LYS A 9 4.46 43.92 15.85
C LYS A 9 5.55 44.23 14.81
N GLY A 10 5.94 43.22 14.03
CA GLY A 10 6.78 43.36 12.84
C GLY A 10 6.28 42.40 11.75
N ASN A 11 5.81 42.97 10.65
CA ASN A 11 5.20 42.26 9.51
C ASN A 11 6.23 41.53 8.64
N ALA A 12 5.80 40.34 8.20
CA ALA A 12 5.99 39.70 6.90
C ALA A 12 7.41 39.38 6.34
N SER A 13 7.47 38.12 5.86
CA SER A 13 8.34 37.60 4.79
C SER A 13 9.71 37.06 5.21
N VAL A 14 9.78 35.74 5.46
CA VAL A 14 10.46 34.74 4.60
C VAL A 14 10.05 33.36 5.12
N LYS A 15 9.33 32.59 4.29
CA LYS A 15 9.03 31.17 4.52
C LYS A 15 10.34 30.37 4.44
N LYS A 16 10.99 30.12 5.58
CA LYS A 16 11.92 28.99 5.72
C LYS A 16 11.13 27.81 6.26
N ALA A 17 10.82 26.85 5.39
CA ALA A 17 10.33 25.55 5.79
C ALA A 17 11.41 24.88 6.65
N ALA A 18 11.31 25.04 7.97
CA ALA A 18 12.06 24.24 8.90
C ALA A 18 11.54 22.80 8.77
N SER A 19 12.34 21.96 8.12
CA SER A 19 12.19 20.51 8.16
C SER A 19 12.26 20.10 9.63
N PHE A 20 11.09 19.94 10.24
CA PHE A 20 10.97 19.36 11.58
C PHE A 20 11.23 17.87 11.40
N ILE A 21 12.49 17.48 11.46
CA ILE A 21 12.87 16.09 11.73
C ILE A 21 12.32 15.82 13.13
N THR A 22 11.11 15.29 13.22
CA THR A 22 10.60 14.65 14.44
C THR A 22 11.48 13.43 14.67
N SER A 23 12.62 13.66 15.31
CA SER A 23 13.42 12.62 15.92
C SER A 23 12.50 11.94 16.92
N PHE A 24 11.98 10.78 16.55
CA PHE A 24 11.22 9.90 17.42
C PHE A 24 12.20 9.42 18.51
N PHE A 25 12.36 10.21 19.56
CA PHE A 25 13.00 9.75 20.79
C PHE A 25 12.07 8.68 21.36
N PHE A 26 12.39 7.41 21.09
CA PHE A 26 11.87 6.32 21.90
C PHE A 26 12.38 6.54 23.31
N LEU A 27 11.52 7.05 24.19
CA LEU A 27 11.74 6.92 25.63
C LEU A 27 11.54 5.43 25.94
N SER A 28 12.62 4.65 25.82
CA SER A 28 12.64 3.28 26.31
C SER A 28 12.61 3.33 27.83
N ALA A 29 11.50 2.89 28.43
CA ALA A 29 11.57 2.38 29.79
C ALA A 29 12.61 1.26 29.78
N VAL A 30 13.76 1.48 30.44
CA VAL A 30 14.89 0.55 30.43
C VAL A 30 14.52 -0.66 31.30
N PHE A 31 13.77 -1.59 30.74
CA PHE A 31 13.80 -2.97 31.22
C PHE A 31 15.10 -3.58 30.68
N ALA A 32 16.03 -3.87 31.58
CA ALA A 32 17.32 -4.46 31.24
C ALA A 32 17.13 -5.92 30.77
N GLY A 33 16.91 -6.08 29.47
CA GLY A 33 16.75 -7.34 28.77
C GLY A 33 17.40 -7.27 27.38
N VAL A 34 17.30 -8.34 26.61
CA VAL A 34 17.83 -8.43 25.25
C VAL A 34 17.42 -7.25 24.38
N ILE A 35 18.40 -6.67 23.68
CA ILE A 35 18.24 -5.60 22.71
C ILE A 35 18.02 -6.23 21.34
N VAL A 36 16.87 -5.98 20.74
CA VAL A 36 16.61 -6.30 19.34
C VAL A 36 16.72 -5.02 18.53
N THR A 37 17.68 -4.96 17.62
CA THR A 37 17.70 -3.99 16.53
C THR A 37 16.95 -4.63 15.37
N PRO A 38 15.71 -4.21 15.08
CA PRO A 38 14.93 -4.80 14.00
C PRO A 38 15.57 -4.45 12.65
N ALA A 39 15.32 -5.29 11.65
CA ALA A 39 15.59 -4.90 10.26
C ALA A 39 14.87 -3.57 10.00
N ALA A 40 15.61 -2.54 9.58
CA ALA A 40 15.01 -1.25 9.30
C ALA A 40 13.95 -1.40 8.20
N THR A 41 12.84 -0.71 8.38
CA THR A 41 11.63 -0.91 7.58
C THR A 41 11.90 -0.56 6.12
N ILE A 42 11.65 -1.51 5.22
CA ILE A 42 11.31 -1.14 3.85
C ILE A 42 9.95 -0.44 3.98
N THR A 43 9.90 0.87 3.79
CA THR A 43 8.75 1.71 4.16
C THR A 43 7.43 1.27 3.54
N ALA A 44 7.45 0.52 2.44
CA ALA A 44 6.43 -0.46 2.10
C ALA A 44 6.91 -1.38 0.98
N ILE A 45 6.58 -2.67 1.05
CA ILE A 45 6.85 -3.63 -0.02
C ILE A 45 5.73 -3.51 -1.05
N SER A 46 6.08 -3.34 -2.32
CA SER A 46 5.09 -3.18 -3.40
C SER A 46 4.28 -4.46 -3.60
N ALA A 47 2.96 -4.31 -3.78
CA ALA A 47 2.05 -5.40 -4.13
C ALA A 47 2.44 -6.12 -5.43
N ASP A 48 3.16 -5.46 -6.34
CA ASP A 48 3.68 -6.09 -7.57
C ASP A 48 4.62 -7.26 -7.31
N LYS A 49 5.14 -7.37 -6.09
CA LYS A 49 5.99 -8.48 -5.65
C LYS A 49 5.24 -9.58 -4.92
N ALA A 50 3.95 -9.43 -4.64
CA ALA A 50 3.17 -10.42 -3.91
C ALA A 50 3.14 -11.79 -4.64
N ALA A 51 2.87 -12.86 -3.91
CA ALA A 51 2.90 -14.22 -4.45
C ALA A 51 1.88 -14.45 -5.58
N ASN A 52 0.75 -13.74 -5.55
CA ASN A 52 -0.27 -13.77 -6.60
C ASN A 52 -0.08 -12.71 -7.71
N ALA A 53 1.05 -11.98 -7.72
CA ALA A 53 1.37 -11.03 -8.78
C ALA A 53 1.77 -11.73 -10.08
N ALA A 54 1.72 -11.00 -11.20
CA ALA A 54 2.22 -11.50 -12.49
C ALA A 54 3.73 -11.83 -12.45
N LEU A 55 4.50 -11.11 -11.65
CA LEU A 55 5.95 -11.30 -11.46
C LEU A 55 6.29 -11.35 -9.96
N PRO A 56 5.97 -12.46 -9.27
CA PRO A 56 6.19 -12.58 -7.83
C PRO A 56 7.68 -12.50 -7.50
N ALA A 57 8.04 -11.77 -6.43
CA ALA A 57 9.42 -11.64 -5.99
C ALA A 57 9.55 -11.50 -4.47
N PHE A 58 10.60 -12.07 -3.90
CA PHE A 58 10.97 -11.81 -2.52
C PHE A 58 11.72 -10.49 -2.38
N THR A 59 11.58 -9.83 -1.24
CA THR A 59 12.30 -8.60 -0.90
C THR A 59 13.21 -8.84 0.29
N LYS A 60 14.49 -8.54 0.10
CA LYS A 60 15.52 -8.63 1.13
C LYS A 60 15.30 -7.58 2.22
N LEU A 61 15.32 -8.03 3.47
CA LEU A 61 15.31 -7.20 4.66
C LEU A 61 16.74 -6.79 5.05
N ASP A 62 16.84 -5.70 5.78
CA ASP A 62 18.04 -5.34 6.52
C ASP A 62 18.36 -6.35 7.62
N ASP A 63 19.54 -6.20 8.22
CA ASP A 63 20.02 -7.10 9.25
C ASP A 63 19.13 -7.04 10.50
N ILE A 64 18.81 -8.21 11.05
CA ILE A 64 18.18 -8.33 12.37
C ILE A 64 19.29 -8.63 13.37
N VAL A 65 19.47 -7.77 14.37
CA VAL A 65 20.51 -7.93 15.38
C VAL A 65 19.89 -8.14 16.74
N ILE A 66 20.26 -9.22 17.42
CA ILE A 66 19.79 -9.60 18.75
C ILE A 66 21.01 -9.61 19.66
N LYS A 67 21.05 -8.74 20.66
CA LYS A 67 22.18 -8.60 21.58
C LYS A 67 21.75 -8.67 23.02
N GLU A 68 22.61 -9.18 23.86
CA GLU A 68 22.46 -8.97 25.30
C GLU A 68 22.62 -7.48 25.67
N ALA A 69 21.78 -6.98 26.60
CA ALA A 69 22.06 -5.72 27.30
C ALA A 69 22.94 -5.96 28.52
N ARG A 70 22.79 -7.14 29.13
CA ARG A 70 23.56 -7.67 30.26
C ARG A 70 23.94 -9.11 29.95
N THR A 71 25.07 -9.56 30.49
CA THR A 71 25.69 -10.87 30.19
C THR A 71 24.83 -12.09 30.57
N ASN A 72 23.64 -11.91 31.13
CA ASN A 72 22.74 -12.99 31.53
C ASN A 72 21.34 -12.87 30.90
N ASP A 73 21.17 -12.00 29.90
CA ASP A 73 19.90 -11.83 29.21
C ASP A 73 19.63 -13.00 28.24
N PHE A 74 20.69 -13.64 27.74
CA PHE A 74 20.61 -14.95 27.12
C PHE A 74 20.80 -15.98 28.23
N ALA A 75 19.74 -16.73 28.55
CA ALA A 75 19.83 -17.68 29.64
C ALA A 75 20.78 -18.84 29.28
N SER A 76 21.73 -19.15 30.16
CA SER A 76 22.61 -20.32 30.01
C SER A 76 21.80 -21.59 29.74
N SER A 77 22.23 -22.35 28.74
CA SER A 77 21.73 -23.69 28.46
C SER A 77 22.70 -24.77 28.90
N ASN A 78 23.73 -24.40 29.69
CA ASN A 78 24.87 -25.26 30.03
C ASN A 78 25.49 -25.90 28.77
N GLY A 79 25.57 -25.15 27.68
CA GLY A 79 26.08 -25.60 26.39
C GLY A 79 25.16 -26.51 25.58
N SER A 80 23.99 -26.90 26.10
CA SER A 80 23.00 -27.67 25.33
C SER A 80 22.35 -26.81 24.25
N PHE A 81 22.17 -27.36 23.04
CA PHE A 81 21.47 -26.64 21.98
C PHE A 81 19.96 -26.52 22.28
N ARG A 82 19.47 -25.28 22.22
CA ARG A 82 18.07 -24.86 22.31
C ARG A 82 17.65 -24.22 20.98
N THR A 83 16.36 -24.02 20.77
CA THR A 83 15.85 -23.42 19.53
C THR A 83 15.25 -22.04 19.77
N LEU A 84 15.70 -21.05 19.01
CA LEU A 84 15.04 -19.74 18.81
C LEU A 84 14.23 -19.84 17.51
N ILE A 85 12.91 -19.68 17.60
CA ILE A 85 12.03 -19.65 16.43
C ILE A 85 11.48 -18.24 16.27
N LEU A 86 11.72 -17.63 15.11
CA LEU A 86 10.99 -16.45 14.64
C LEU A 86 9.90 -16.90 13.67
N THR A 87 8.77 -16.21 13.68
CA THR A 87 7.56 -16.56 12.92
C THR A 87 7.22 -15.42 11.97
N ALA A 88 6.90 -15.76 10.72
CA ALA A 88 6.34 -14.83 9.75
C ALA A 88 4.91 -14.45 10.20
N PRO A 89 4.53 -13.16 10.16
CA PRO A 89 3.16 -12.76 10.44
C PRO A 89 2.19 -13.26 9.36
N VAL A 90 0.91 -13.37 9.70
CA VAL A 90 -0.15 -13.71 8.73
C VAL A 90 -0.10 -12.78 7.52
N GLY A 91 -0.27 -13.35 6.32
CA GLY A 91 -0.17 -12.61 5.05
C GLY A 91 1.26 -12.51 4.49
N TRP A 92 2.27 -12.99 5.22
CA TRP A 92 3.67 -12.93 4.81
C TRP A 92 4.33 -14.31 4.87
N ILE A 93 5.33 -14.50 4.01
CA ILE A 93 6.19 -15.68 3.99
C ILE A 93 7.65 -15.29 3.89
N PHE A 94 8.54 -16.15 4.39
CA PHE A 94 9.97 -16.05 4.14
C PHE A 94 10.35 -16.80 2.86
N ARG A 95 11.45 -16.39 2.23
CA ARG A 95 12.08 -17.23 1.21
C ARG A 95 12.77 -18.41 1.90
N PRO A 96 12.44 -19.67 1.57
CA PRO A 96 13.13 -20.83 2.12
C PRO A 96 14.64 -20.79 1.84
N ALA A 97 15.44 -21.22 2.82
CA ALA A 97 16.90 -21.19 2.77
C ALA A 97 17.51 -19.78 2.49
N SER A 98 16.74 -18.71 2.74
CA SER A 98 17.31 -17.36 2.78
C SER A 98 18.04 -17.11 4.10
N ALA A 99 18.75 -16.00 4.15
CA ALA A 99 19.56 -15.54 5.26
C ALA A 99 20.81 -16.36 5.61
N GLN A 100 21.73 -15.68 6.27
CA GLN A 100 22.91 -16.24 6.92
C GLN A 100 22.97 -15.73 8.35
N LEU A 101 23.56 -16.54 9.24
CA LEU A 101 23.70 -16.22 10.65
C LEU A 101 25.14 -15.86 10.98
N PHE A 102 25.33 -14.77 11.71
CA PHE A 102 26.60 -14.30 12.23
C PHE A 102 26.47 -14.15 13.75
N TYR A 103 27.55 -14.38 14.49
CA TYR A 103 27.60 -14.24 15.95
C TYR A 103 29.03 -13.91 16.39
N ASP A 104 29.19 -13.23 17.52
CA ASP A 104 30.51 -13.04 18.13
C ASP A 104 31.01 -14.36 18.75
N ASN A 105 32.11 -14.88 18.22
CA ASN A 105 32.73 -16.12 18.70
C ASN A 105 33.52 -15.94 20.00
N ARG A 106 33.67 -14.71 20.49
CA ARG A 106 34.27 -14.38 21.79
C ARG A 106 33.26 -14.47 22.94
N GLY A 107 31.97 -14.52 22.61
CA GLY A 107 30.88 -14.68 23.56
C GLY A 107 30.68 -16.11 24.06
N ASP A 108 29.59 -16.30 24.81
CA ASP A 108 29.12 -17.57 25.35
C ASP A 108 28.14 -18.29 24.39
N VAL A 109 27.70 -17.64 23.31
CA VAL A 109 26.84 -18.24 22.27
C VAL A 109 27.61 -19.19 21.35
N ARG A 110 27.02 -20.36 21.10
CA ARG A 110 27.40 -21.29 20.04
C ARG A 110 26.21 -21.57 19.14
N ILE A 111 26.42 -21.48 17.83
CA ILE A 111 25.40 -21.79 16.83
C ILE A 111 25.65 -23.18 16.26
N ALA A 112 24.61 -24.02 16.25
CA ALA A 112 24.63 -25.30 15.54
C ALA A 112 24.12 -25.17 14.10
N SER A 113 22.98 -24.50 13.91
CA SER A 113 22.33 -24.41 12.59
C SER A 113 21.28 -23.30 12.57
N MET A 114 20.96 -22.81 11.38
CA MET A 114 19.77 -22.00 11.10
C MET A 114 19.02 -22.63 9.93
N ILE A 115 17.70 -22.71 10.05
CA ILE A 115 16.79 -23.15 9.00
C ILE A 115 15.77 -22.05 8.77
N VAL A 116 15.64 -21.61 7.53
CA VAL A 116 14.55 -20.73 7.10
C VAL A 116 13.59 -21.54 6.26
N ASP A 117 12.37 -21.73 6.75
CA ASP A 117 11.24 -22.25 6.01
C ASP A 117 10.27 -21.10 5.64
N GLY A 118 9.19 -21.38 4.92
CA GLY A 118 8.26 -20.33 4.47
C GLY A 118 7.55 -19.56 5.60
N SER A 119 7.52 -20.11 6.81
CA SER A 119 6.77 -19.61 7.97
C SER A 119 7.64 -19.28 9.18
N THR A 120 8.82 -19.89 9.29
CA THR A 120 9.70 -19.73 10.44
C THR A 120 11.18 -19.62 10.09
N VAL A 121 11.89 -18.91 10.96
CA VAL A 121 13.36 -18.95 11.05
C VAL A 121 13.69 -19.66 12.35
N ALA A 122 14.21 -20.89 12.26
CA ALA A 122 14.59 -21.71 13.40
C ALA A 122 16.11 -21.74 13.55
N ILE A 123 16.62 -21.16 14.63
CA ILE A 123 18.04 -21.11 14.98
C ILE A 123 18.28 -22.06 16.15
N ARG A 124 19.17 -23.04 15.97
CA ARG A 124 19.68 -23.87 17.07
C ARG A 124 20.94 -23.26 17.64
N LEU A 125 20.87 -22.86 18.91
CA LEU A 125 21.96 -22.20 19.63
C LEU A 125 22.11 -22.77 21.04
N GLY A 126 23.34 -22.82 21.53
CA GLY A 126 23.68 -23.11 22.93
C GLY A 126 24.33 -21.89 23.55
N VAL A 127 24.09 -21.68 24.84
CA VAL A 127 24.72 -20.62 25.63
C VAL A 127 25.52 -21.32 26.73
N THR A 128 26.85 -21.21 26.66
CA THR A 128 27.75 -21.96 27.55
C THR A 128 27.98 -21.30 28.91
N GLY A 129 27.68 -20.00 29.02
CA GLY A 129 27.96 -19.16 30.18
C GLY A 129 27.02 -17.95 30.26
N THR A 130 27.31 -17.02 31.16
CA THR A 130 26.59 -15.73 31.29
C THR A 130 27.54 -14.60 31.69
N ARG A 131 28.80 -14.68 31.23
CA ARG A 131 29.89 -13.77 31.66
C ARG A 131 30.31 -12.81 30.56
N ASN A 132 30.05 -13.16 29.31
CA ASN A 132 30.36 -12.34 28.16
C ASN A 132 29.06 -11.78 27.59
N LEU A 133 29.13 -10.64 26.90
CA LEU A 133 27.99 -10.16 26.14
C LEU A 133 27.94 -10.92 24.82
N ASP A 134 26.76 -11.39 24.47
CA ASP A 134 26.52 -12.11 23.23
C ASP A 134 25.77 -11.26 22.18
N ASP A 135 26.08 -11.49 20.90
CA ASP A 135 25.27 -11.03 19.78
C ASP A 135 25.01 -12.11 18.73
N ILE A 136 23.83 -12.01 18.11
CA ILE A 136 23.39 -12.84 17.00
C ILE A 136 22.85 -11.91 15.94
N THR A 137 23.33 -12.04 14.72
CA THR A 137 22.88 -11.24 13.57
C THR A 137 22.38 -12.15 12.46
N ILE A 138 21.15 -11.92 12.00
CA ILE A 138 20.55 -12.56 10.84
C ILE A 138 20.67 -11.58 9.67
N LYS A 139 21.36 -11.98 8.59
CA LYS A 139 21.57 -11.13 7.41
C LYS A 139 20.93 -11.74 6.18
N GLY A 140 20.28 -10.91 5.36
CA GLY A 140 19.73 -11.34 4.07
C GLY A 140 18.51 -12.24 4.16
N LEU A 141 17.71 -12.08 5.22
CA LEU A 141 16.37 -12.64 5.27
C LEU A 141 15.51 -11.96 4.20
N GLU A 142 14.75 -12.75 3.44
CA GLU A 142 13.86 -12.20 2.42
C GLU A 142 12.40 -12.58 2.72
N VAL A 143 11.50 -11.65 2.44
CA VAL A 143 10.06 -11.78 2.70
C VAL A 143 9.23 -11.51 1.44
N GLN A 144 8.03 -12.07 1.39
CA GLN A 144 7.05 -11.80 0.35
C GLN A 144 5.65 -11.78 0.97
N ALA A 145 4.82 -10.86 0.51
CA ALA A 145 3.40 -10.84 0.84
C ALA A 145 2.64 -11.87 0.00
N LEU A 146 1.61 -12.50 0.56
CA LEU A 146 0.87 -13.54 -0.14
C LEU A 146 -0.12 -13.00 -1.18
N ASP A 147 -0.76 -11.85 -0.89
CA ASP A 147 -1.83 -11.30 -1.71
C ASP A 147 -1.66 -9.80 -1.94
N GLY A 148 -1.42 -9.40 -3.20
CA GLY A 148 -1.24 -8.01 -3.63
C GLY A 148 -2.53 -7.19 -3.66
N SER A 149 -3.71 -7.80 -3.57
CA SER A 149 -4.98 -7.08 -3.42
C SER A 149 -5.20 -6.57 -1.99
N PHE A 150 -4.54 -7.20 -1.01
CA PHE A 150 -4.66 -6.80 0.40
C PHE A 150 -3.62 -5.73 0.76
N ILE A 151 -3.93 -4.48 0.43
CA ILE A 151 -3.10 -3.32 0.81
C ILE A 151 -3.24 -3.01 2.30
N ASN A 152 -2.20 -2.43 2.91
CA ASN A 152 -2.10 -2.23 4.36
C ASN A 152 -2.22 -3.55 5.11
N CYS A 153 -1.30 -4.47 4.80
CA CYS A 153 -1.11 -5.73 5.52
C CYS A 153 0.03 -5.56 6.55
N PRO A 154 -0.20 -4.90 7.70
CA PRO A 154 0.84 -4.75 8.71
C PRO A 154 1.15 -6.12 9.33
N GLY A 155 2.43 -6.38 9.54
CA GLY A 155 2.88 -7.57 10.25
C GLY A 155 4.20 -7.30 10.93
N LYS A 156 4.51 -8.08 11.96
CA LYS A 156 5.81 -8.08 12.61
C LYS A 156 6.37 -9.47 12.55
N ILE A 157 7.65 -9.61 12.18
CA ILE A 157 8.37 -10.85 12.49
C ILE A 157 8.50 -10.90 14.00
N TYR A 158 8.07 -12.00 14.60
CA TYR A 158 7.88 -12.11 16.04
C TYR A 158 8.23 -13.51 16.53
N ARG A 159 8.21 -13.72 17.85
CA ARG A 159 8.23 -15.07 18.44
C ARG A 159 6.82 -15.44 18.86
N SER A 160 6.26 -16.47 18.24
CA SER A 160 4.92 -16.97 18.60
C SER A 160 4.91 -17.59 19.99
N SER A 161 3.85 -17.39 20.77
CA SER A 161 3.64 -18.13 22.03
C SER A 161 3.25 -19.59 21.80
N VAL A 162 2.78 -19.95 20.61
CA VAL A 162 2.41 -21.32 20.23
C VAL A 162 3.65 -22.16 19.92
N ASN A 163 4.61 -21.59 19.20
CA ASN A 163 5.86 -22.26 18.87
C ASN A 163 7.08 -21.32 18.98
N PRO A 164 7.49 -20.91 20.20
CA PRO A 164 8.64 -20.04 20.40
C PRO A 164 9.98 -20.79 20.30
N GLY A 165 9.98 -22.12 20.23
CA GLY A 165 11.16 -22.93 20.53
C GLY A 165 11.48 -22.96 22.03
N THR A 166 12.71 -23.34 22.37
CA THR A 166 13.13 -23.64 23.77
C THR A 166 14.20 -22.71 24.32
N ALA A 167 14.75 -21.80 23.51
CA ALA A 167 15.70 -20.80 23.96
C ALA A 167 14.99 -19.74 24.82
N ARG A 168 15.62 -19.33 25.93
CA ARG A 168 15.07 -18.37 26.89
C ARG A 168 15.87 -17.08 26.83
N PHE A 169 15.17 -15.98 26.54
CA PHE A 169 15.73 -14.64 26.43
C PHE A 169 14.97 -13.71 27.35
N ASN A 170 15.67 -12.98 28.22
CA ASN A 170 15.09 -11.97 29.07
C ASN A 170 14.68 -10.74 28.23
N GLY A 171 13.52 -10.15 28.47
CA GLY A 171 13.05 -8.95 27.75
C GLY A 171 12.48 -9.17 26.34
N ILE A 172 12.64 -10.35 25.73
CA ILE A 172 11.94 -10.68 24.48
C ILE A 172 10.52 -11.18 24.80
N LYS A 173 9.52 -10.46 24.32
CA LYS A 173 8.10 -10.78 24.53
C LYS A 173 7.54 -11.64 23.39
N LEU A 174 6.90 -12.73 23.76
CA LEU A 174 6.15 -13.60 22.85
C LEU A 174 4.79 -12.96 22.49
N SER A 175 4.23 -13.30 21.34
CA SER A 175 2.85 -12.94 20.98
C SER A 175 2.02 -14.16 20.58
N ALA A 176 0.75 -14.16 20.98
CA ALA A 176 -0.27 -15.09 20.49
C ALA A 176 -1.02 -14.52 19.27
N VAL A 177 -0.86 -13.23 18.96
CA VAL A 177 -1.53 -12.57 17.84
C VAL A 177 -0.75 -12.88 16.56
N THR A 178 -1.45 -13.34 15.52
CA THR A 178 -0.86 -13.90 14.31
C THR A 178 -0.15 -12.87 13.43
N ASP A 179 -0.42 -11.57 13.62
CA ASP A 179 0.31 -10.46 13.00
C ASP A 179 1.58 -10.07 13.77
N GLY A 180 1.87 -10.72 14.91
CA GLY A 180 2.99 -10.43 15.78
C GLY A 180 2.83 -9.18 16.66
N SER A 181 1.67 -8.52 16.63
CA SER A 181 1.36 -7.38 17.50
C SER A 181 1.44 -7.76 18.98
N GLY A 182 1.79 -6.80 19.82
CA GLY A 182 1.97 -7.04 21.26
C GLY A 182 3.24 -7.81 21.67
N GLY A 183 4.00 -8.40 20.72
CA GLY A 183 5.30 -9.03 20.97
C GLY A 183 6.50 -8.13 20.61
N THR A 184 7.72 -8.63 20.83
CA THR A 184 8.95 -7.98 20.34
C THR A 184 9.04 -8.11 18.83
N ALA A 185 9.21 -6.98 18.13
CA ALA A 185 9.32 -6.95 16.67
C ALA A 185 10.78 -7.14 16.23
N PHE A 186 11.03 -8.16 15.40
CA PHE A 186 12.33 -8.40 14.76
C PHE A 186 12.43 -7.75 13.37
N ALA A 187 11.28 -7.51 12.74
CA ALA A 187 11.10 -6.61 11.62
C ALA A 187 9.63 -6.15 11.61
N THR A 188 9.36 -5.00 11.01
CA THR A 188 7.98 -4.57 10.70
C THR A 188 7.79 -4.63 9.19
N LEU A 189 6.70 -5.26 8.77
CA LEU A 189 6.32 -5.49 7.38
C LEU A 189 5.05 -4.72 7.08
N ASN A 190 4.99 -4.12 5.90
CA ASN A 190 3.77 -3.54 5.37
C ASN A 190 3.79 -3.59 3.85
N GLN A 191 2.60 -3.73 3.24
CA GLN A 191 2.42 -3.74 1.80
C GLN A 191 1.81 -2.41 1.31
N THR A 192 2.30 -1.89 0.19
CA THR A 192 1.73 -0.75 -0.54
C THR A 192 1.28 -1.16 -1.94
N SER A 193 0.46 -0.32 -2.57
CA SER A 193 -0.03 -0.55 -3.92
C SER A 193 1.11 -0.73 -4.94
N GLY A 194 0.82 -1.53 -5.95
CA GLY A 194 1.68 -1.71 -7.10
C GLY A 194 1.82 -0.44 -7.93
N SER A 195 2.62 -0.54 -8.98
CA SER A 195 2.68 0.46 -10.04
C SER A 195 1.39 0.45 -10.84
N VAL A 196 1.03 1.62 -11.35
CA VAL A 196 -0.14 1.75 -12.21
C VAL A 196 -0.04 0.87 -13.46
N THR A 197 -1.09 0.09 -13.74
CA THR A 197 -1.19 -0.73 -14.95
C THR A 197 -2.58 -0.70 -15.59
N LYS A 198 -3.61 -0.25 -14.85
CA LYS A 198 -5.00 -0.25 -15.29
C LYS A 198 -5.60 1.14 -15.32
N LEU A 199 -6.47 1.34 -16.30
CA LEU A 199 -7.44 2.43 -16.34
C LEU A 199 -8.83 1.84 -16.09
N VAL A 200 -9.67 2.53 -15.32
CA VAL A 200 -11.06 2.14 -15.04
C VAL A 200 -11.99 3.35 -14.99
N PHE A 201 -13.26 3.15 -15.36
CA PHE A 201 -14.32 4.11 -15.09
C PHE A 201 -14.86 3.90 -13.67
N SER A 202 -14.60 4.84 -12.76
CA SER A 202 -15.19 4.86 -11.41
C SER A 202 -16.61 5.42 -11.41
N THR A 203 -16.92 6.28 -12.38
CA THR A 203 -18.29 6.73 -12.68
C THR A 203 -18.50 6.56 -14.19
N LYS A 204 -19.64 5.97 -14.56
CA LYS A 204 -20.04 5.73 -15.94
C LYS A 204 -21.24 6.61 -16.26
N PRO A 205 -21.46 7.00 -17.53
CA PRO A 205 -22.68 7.69 -17.93
C PRO A 205 -23.93 6.88 -17.61
N GLY A 206 -24.99 7.60 -17.23
CA GLY A 206 -26.35 7.09 -17.17
C GLY A 206 -27.10 7.36 -18.48
N GLN A 207 -28.43 7.28 -18.43
CA GLN A 207 -29.27 7.75 -19.53
C GLN A 207 -29.00 9.24 -19.78
N ALA A 208 -29.02 9.66 -21.05
CA ALA A 208 -28.81 11.05 -21.46
C ALA A 208 -29.73 11.43 -22.62
N VAL A 209 -29.82 12.71 -22.94
CA VAL A 209 -30.57 13.25 -24.07
C VAL A 209 -29.60 13.62 -25.21
N ALA A 210 -29.96 13.30 -26.45
CA ALA A 210 -29.15 13.64 -27.61
C ALA A 210 -29.06 15.16 -27.76
N GLY A 211 -27.84 15.68 -27.96
CA GLY A 211 -27.63 17.11 -28.09
C GLY A 211 -27.58 17.86 -26.76
N THR A 212 -27.58 17.18 -25.61
CA THR A 212 -27.33 17.78 -24.29
C THR A 212 -26.04 17.26 -23.66
N ILE A 213 -25.47 18.03 -22.72
CA ILE A 213 -24.35 17.56 -21.90
C ILE A 213 -24.83 16.38 -21.06
N LEU A 214 -24.00 15.33 -20.93
CA LEU A 214 -24.34 14.18 -20.08
C LEU A 214 -24.55 14.63 -18.63
N ASP A 215 -25.69 14.29 -18.05
CA ASP A 215 -25.99 14.61 -16.65
C ASP A 215 -25.01 13.90 -15.70
N GLN A 216 -24.74 12.63 -15.98
CA GLN A 216 -23.73 11.85 -15.27
C GLN A 216 -22.44 11.78 -16.08
N GLN A 217 -21.48 12.64 -15.76
CA GLN A 217 -20.18 12.66 -16.42
C GLN A 217 -19.31 11.46 -16.01
N PRO A 218 -18.58 10.83 -16.95
CA PRO A 218 -17.63 9.79 -16.61
C PRO A 218 -16.51 10.30 -15.72
N VAL A 219 -16.07 9.45 -14.79
CA VAL A 219 -14.85 9.65 -14.00
C VAL A 219 -13.94 8.47 -14.24
N LEU A 220 -12.68 8.77 -14.56
CA LEU A 220 -11.62 7.80 -14.76
C LEU A 220 -10.70 7.79 -13.55
N LEU A 221 -10.29 6.58 -13.17
CA LEU A 221 -9.34 6.31 -12.10
C LEU A 221 -8.30 5.33 -12.63
N ILE A 222 -7.06 5.47 -12.15
CA ILE A 222 -6.00 4.51 -12.42
C ILE A 222 -5.82 3.52 -11.25
N GLN A 223 -5.43 2.30 -11.58
CA GLN A 223 -5.21 1.23 -10.60
C GLN A 223 -3.95 0.41 -10.93
N ASP A 224 -3.44 -0.31 -9.92
CA ASP A 224 -2.45 -1.36 -10.12
C ASP A 224 -3.07 -2.65 -10.70
N GLN A 225 -2.24 -3.70 -10.82
CA GLN A 225 -2.68 -4.97 -11.40
C GLN A 225 -3.74 -5.69 -10.56
N PHE A 226 -3.88 -5.34 -9.28
CA PHE A 226 -4.84 -5.93 -8.35
C PHE A 226 -6.11 -5.10 -8.15
N GLY A 227 -6.20 -3.93 -8.80
CA GLY A 227 -7.35 -3.03 -8.67
C GLY A 227 -7.22 -1.99 -7.56
N ASN A 228 -6.04 -1.84 -6.95
CA ASN A 228 -5.81 -0.81 -5.96
C ASN A 228 -5.54 0.53 -6.64
N ALA A 229 -6.23 1.60 -6.19
CA ALA A 229 -5.94 2.95 -6.65
C ALA A 229 -4.51 3.36 -6.27
N THR A 230 -3.73 3.87 -7.22
CA THR A 230 -2.31 4.15 -7.00
C THR A 230 -1.82 5.22 -7.98
N THR A 231 -0.87 6.05 -7.56
CA THR A 231 -0.09 6.92 -8.46
C THR A 231 1.37 6.46 -8.57
N ASN A 232 1.71 5.31 -7.98
CA ASN A 232 3.05 4.74 -8.07
C ASN A 232 3.39 4.41 -9.52
N GLY A 233 4.58 4.81 -9.98
CA GLY A 233 5.03 4.63 -11.36
C GLY A 233 4.31 5.51 -12.40
N LEU A 234 3.37 6.36 -11.98
CA LEU A 234 2.66 7.25 -12.90
C LEU A 234 3.56 8.41 -13.35
N ARG A 235 3.57 8.68 -14.66
CA ARG A 235 4.34 9.78 -15.27
C ARG A 235 3.64 11.13 -15.04
N PRO A 236 4.37 12.26 -15.05
CA PRO A 236 3.77 13.60 -14.97
C PRO A 236 2.75 13.90 -16.08
N VAL A 237 3.05 13.43 -17.30
CA VAL A 237 2.16 13.56 -18.45
C VAL A 237 1.79 12.16 -18.94
N GLN A 238 0.51 11.83 -18.79
CA GLN A 238 -0.09 10.58 -19.26
C GLN A 238 -1.44 10.94 -19.91
N HIS A 239 -1.51 10.90 -21.23
CA HIS A 239 -2.73 11.26 -21.94
C HIS A 239 -3.71 10.08 -22.01
N VAL A 240 -4.92 10.30 -21.52
CA VAL A 240 -6.06 9.42 -21.72
C VAL A 240 -6.99 10.00 -22.78
N LYS A 241 -7.47 9.15 -23.69
CA LYS A 241 -8.39 9.51 -24.77
C LYS A 241 -9.69 8.73 -24.60
N ILE A 242 -10.82 9.43 -24.64
CA ILE A 242 -12.17 8.85 -24.55
C ILE A 242 -12.82 8.87 -25.92
N LYS A 243 -13.46 7.77 -26.32
CA LYS A 243 -14.15 7.64 -27.61
C LYS A 243 -15.41 6.79 -27.45
N LEU A 244 -16.28 6.84 -28.46
CA LEU A 244 -17.34 5.83 -28.63
C LEU A 244 -16.70 4.46 -28.89
N ALA A 245 -17.05 3.49 -28.07
CA ALA A 245 -16.72 2.08 -28.26
C ALA A 245 -17.76 1.38 -29.14
N SER A 246 -19.04 1.80 -29.03
CA SER A 246 -20.15 1.31 -29.84
C SER A 246 -21.25 2.37 -29.98
N GLY A 247 -22.07 2.20 -31.01
CA GLY A 247 -23.12 3.15 -31.39
C GLY A 247 -22.64 4.15 -32.46
N THR A 248 -23.59 4.91 -33.00
CA THR A 248 -23.36 5.93 -34.03
C THR A 248 -23.30 7.34 -33.43
N GLY A 249 -22.89 8.32 -34.24
CA GLY A 249 -22.78 9.73 -33.83
C GLY A 249 -21.38 10.12 -33.38
N SER A 250 -21.27 11.28 -32.75
CA SER A 250 -20.01 11.84 -32.26
C SER A 250 -20.07 12.17 -30.77
N LEU A 251 -19.03 11.78 -30.04
CA LEU A 251 -18.76 12.27 -28.69
C LEU A 251 -18.06 13.64 -28.80
N THR A 252 -18.70 14.69 -28.32
CA THR A 252 -18.20 16.08 -28.32
C THR A 252 -17.79 16.50 -26.89
N GLY A 253 -17.08 17.64 -26.79
CA GLY A 253 -16.47 18.12 -25.54
C GLY A 253 -14.97 17.80 -25.45
N THR A 254 -14.42 17.89 -24.24
CA THR A 254 -13.00 17.54 -23.99
C THR A 254 -12.87 16.02 -23.90
N VAL A 255 -12.19 15.40 -24.86
CA VAL A 255 -12.03 13.93 -24.94
C VAL A 255 -10.59 13.45 -24.71
N VAL A 256 -9.67 14.38 -24.43
CA VAL A 256 -8.27 14.07 -24.12
C VAL A 256 -7.89 14.78 -22.84
N PHE A 257 -7.41 14.01 -21.86
CA PHE A 257 -7.03 14.53 -20.54
C PHE A 257 -5.62 14.07 -20.18
N ASN A 258 -4.91 14.86 -19.38
CA ASN A 258 -3.70 14.39 -18.71
C ASN A 258 -4.09 13.77 -17.36
N ILE A 259 -4.07 12.44 -17.25
CA ILE A 259 -4.30 11.72 -15.98
C ILE A 259 -3.02 11.59 -15.13
N GLY A 260 -1.88 12.01 -15.67
CA GLY A 260 -0.57 11.94 -15.00
C GLY A 260 -0.46 12.83 -13.75
N THR A 261 0.67 12.73 -13.05
CA THR A 261 0.88 13.43 -11.75
C THR A 261 0.90 14.95 -11.85
N ALA A 262 1.17 15.52 -13.03
CA ALA A 262 1.08 16.97 -13.28
C ALA A 262 -0.29 17.41 -13.85
N GLY A 263 -1.23 16.48 -13.99
CA GLY A 263 -2.61 16.74 -14.41
C GLY A 263 -3.60 16.27 -13.36
N GLY A 264 -4.42 15.28 -13.70
CA GLY A 264 -5.43 14.69 -12.81
C GLY A 264 -4.89 13.89 -11.63
N ASN A 265 -3.58 13.63 -11.59
CA ASN A 265 -2.92 12.88 -10.52
C ASN A 265 -3.60 11.54 -10.20
N GLY A 266 -3.87 10.78 -11.27
CA GLY A 266 -4.53 9.48 -11.22
C GLY A 266 -6.05 9.49 -11.28
N VAL A 267 -6.68 10.67 -11.25
CA VAL A 267 -8.14 10.80 -11.41
C VAL A 267 -8.45 11.85 -12.47
N VAL A 268 -9.33 11.53 -13.41
CA VAL A 268 -9.86 12.50 -14.38
C VAL A 268 -11.37 12.52 -14.25
N VAL A 269 -11.90 13.69 -13.90
CA VAL A 269 -13.33 13.98 -13.99
C VAL A 269 -13.58 14.58 -15.36
N CYS A 270 -14.43 13.93 -16.16
CA CYS A 270 -14.82 14.49 -17.44
C CYS A 270 -15.83 15.61 -17.23
N ASP A 271 -15.78 16.61 -18.10
CA ASP A 271 -16.70 17.73 -18.10
C ASP A 271 -17.22 17.96 -19.52
N ASN A 272 -18.49 18.37 -19.62
CA ASN A 272 -19.10 18.80 -20.87
C ASN A 272 -19.09 17.77 -22.00
N LEU A 273 -18.95 16.46 -21.69
CA LEU A 273 -19.14 15.43 -22.70
C LEU A 273 -20.60 15.40 -23.14
N GLN A 274 -20.82 15.25 -24.44
CA GLN A 274 -22.13 15.25 -25.07
C GLN A 274 -22.16 14.24 -26.23
N LEU A 275 -23.34 13.68 -26.50
CA LEU A 275 -23.60 12.81 -27.64
C LEU A 275 -24.75 13.38 -28.45
N ASN A 276 -24.59 13.45 -29.76
CA ASN A 276 -25.54 14.12 -30.66
C ASN A 276 -26.52 13.18 -31.37
N THR A 277 -26.47 11.88 -31.08
CA THR A 277 -27.32 10.89 -31.76
C THR A 277 -27.92 9.95 -30.72
N PRO A 278 -29.24 9.73 -30.75
CA PRO A 278 -29.91 8.74 -29.91
C PRO A 278 -29.39 7.31 -30.12
N GLY A 279 -29.80 6.40 -29.25
CA GLY A 279 -29.50 4.97 -29.28
C GLY A 279 -28.58 4.51 -28.15
N ILE A 280 -28.29 3.20 -28.13
CA ILE A 280 -27.45 2.57 -27.12
C ILE A 280 -25.97 2.85 -27.42
N LYS A 281 -25.24 3.30 -26.39
CA LYS A 281 -23.83 3.73 -26.49
C LYS A 281 -22.95 3.00 -25.47
N LYS A 282 -21.66 2.90 -25.80
CA LYS A 282 -20.58 2.57 -24.86
C LYS A 282 -19.43 3.53 -25.10
N LEU A 283 -18.73 3.92 -24.03
CA LEU A 283 -17.48 4.66 -24.12
C LEU A 283 -16.29 3.74 -23.83
N ILE A 284 -15.18 3.99 -24.53
CA ILE A 284 -13.87 3.39 -24.26
C ILE A 284 -12.88 4.49 -23.92
N ALA A 285 -12.06 4.25 -22.90
CA ALA A 285 -10.92 5.09 -22.57
C ALA A 285 -9.61 4.32 -22.78
N THR A 286 -8.65 4.94 -23.47
CA THR A 286 -7.34 4.36 -23.76
C THR A 286 -6.22 5.31 -23.35
N SER A 287 -5.12 4.76 -22.84
CA SER A 287 -3.96 5.53 -22.37
C SER A 287 -2.69 4.69 -22.49
N GLY A 288 -1.93 4.89 -23.58
CA GLY A 288 -0.57 4.34 -23.74
C GLY A 288 -0.39 2.89 -23.29
N ASP A 289 0.40 2.72 -22.24
CA ASP A 289 0.81 1.48 -21.58
C ASP A 289 -0.17 0.94 -20.52
N LEU A 290 -1.29 1.62 -20.28
CA LEU A 290 -2.36 1.15 -19.38
C LEU A 290 -3.38 0.29 -20.13
N THR A 291 -3.99 -0.67 -19.44
CA THR A 291 -5.15 -1.38 -20.00
C THR A 291 -6.30 -0.41 -20.28
N PHE A 292 -7.06 -0.65 -21.35
CA PHE A 292 -8.23 0.17 -21.68
C PHE A 292 -9.40 -0.09 -20.72
N ALA A 293 -10.30 0.88 -20.60
CA ALA A 293 -11.54 0.78 -19.83
C ALA A 293 -12.76 0.93 -20.75
N VAL A 294 -13.83 0.18 -20.48
CA VAL A 294 -15.12 0.30 -21.22
C VAL A 294 -16.26 0.52 -20.23
N THR A 295 -17.22 1.37 -20.59
CA THR A 295 -18.44 1.55 -19.80
C THR A 295 -19.41 0.37 -19.98
N ASN A 296 -20.46 0.34 -19.15
CA ASN A 296 -21.65 -0.44 -19.51
C ASN A 296 -22.39 0.25 -20.67
N GLU A 297 -23.42 -0.40 -21.21
CA GLU A 297 -24.36 0.24 -22.13
C GLU A 297 -25.18 1.30 -21.40
N PHE A 298 -25.40 2.42 -22.07
CA PHE A 298 -26.35 3.45 -21.63
C PHE A 298 -27.14 3.98 -22.84
N SER A 299 -28.35 4.44 -22.57
CA SER A 299 -29.27 4.95 -23.61
C SER A 299 -29.11 6.46 -23.77
N VAL A 300 -29.00 6.91 -25.01
CA VAL A 300 -29.21 8.32 -25.37
C VAL A 300 -30.57 8.41 -26.05
N ILE A 301 -31.48 9.20 -25.49
CA ILE A 301 -32.83 9.39 -26.03
C ILE A 301 -32.90 10.64 -26.93
N GLU A 302 -33.96 10.76 -27.71
CA GLU A 302 -34.25 11.99 -28.45
C GLU A 302 -34.53 13.14 -27.49
N ASP A 303 -34.26 14.37 -27.94
CA ASP A 303 -34.65 15.57 -27.22
C ASP A 303 -36.15 15.79 -27.39
N GLU A 304 -36.94 15.51 -26.35
CA GLU A 304 -38.40 15.62 -26.39
C GLU A 304 -38.89 17.07 -26.20
N THR A 305 -38.13 18.09 -26.61
CA THR A 305 -38.64 19.47 -26.65
C THR A 305 -39.70 19.64 -27.76
N SER A 306 -40.89 19.15 -27.47
CA SER A 306 -42.23 19.66 -27.75
C SER A 306 -42.49 20.28 -29.12
N THR A 307 -43.03 19.49 -30.04
CA THR A 307 -44.05 19.98 -30.97
C THR A 307 -45.43 19.83 -30.32
N LEU A 308 -45.75 20.66 -29.32
CA LEU A 308 -47.15 21.02 -29.12
C LEU A 308 -47.52 21.95 -30.28
N VAL A 309 -48.00 21.36 -31.37
CA VAL A 309 -48.86 22.11 -32.28
C VAL A 309 -50.14 22.32 -31.49
N ASP A 310 -50.29 23.48 -30.86
CA ASP A 310 -51.57 23.94 -30.36
C ASP A 310 -52.51 24.02 -31.57
N ASP A 311 -53.32 22.98 -31.79
CA ASP A 311 -54.44 22.99 -32.74
C ASP A 311 -55.64 23.75 -32.15
N GLU A 312 -55.37 24.90 -31.54
CA GLU A 312 -56.39 25.87 -31.14
C GLU A 312 -56.48 26.98 -32.18
N ASN A 313 -56.75 26.65 -33.45
CA ASN A 313 -57.29 27.66 -34.36
C ASN A 313 -57.96 27.12 -35.63
N VAL A 314 -59.08 26.39 -35.52
CA VAL A 314 -60.12 26.55 -36.55
C VAL A 314 -61.51 26.36 -35.98
N ASP A 315 -62.02 27.44 -35.41
CA ASP A 315 -63.42 27.70 -35.12
C ASP A 315 -64.24 27.67 -36.44
N TRP A 316 -64.88 26.55 -36.75
CA TRP A 316 -65.77 26.38 -37.92
C TRP A 316 -67.24 26.44 -37.54
N ILE A 317 -67.63 27.32 -36.60
CA ILE A 317 -69.04 27.64 -36.37
C ILE A 317 -69.28 29.11 -36.73
N CYS A 318 -69.45 29.38 -38.03
CA CYS A 318 -70.36 30.45 -38.48
C CYS A 318 -70.64 30.36 -40.00
N ARG A 319 -71.94 30.42 -40.34
CA ARG A 319 -72.64 30.46 -41.66
C ARG A 319 -73.18 29.08 -42.09
N LEU A 320 -74.47 28.85 -42.30
CA LEU A 320 -75.70 29.67 -42.41
C LEU A 320 -76.89 28.79 -41.99
#